data_AF-A0AAV6YRP1-F1
#
_entry.id   AF-A0AAV6YRP1-F1
#
_cell.length_a   1.000
_cell.length_b   1.000
_cell.length_c   1.000
_cell.angle_alpha   90.00
_cell.angle_beta   90.00
_cell.angle_gamma   90.00
#
_symmetry.space_group_name_H-M   'P 1'
#
loop_
_entity.id
_entity.type
_entity.pdbx_description
1 polymer ?
#
loop_
_entity_poly.entity_id
_entity_poly.type
_entity_poly.pdbx_seq_one_letter_code
_entity_poly.pdbx_strand_id
1 'polypeptide(L)'
;MACGSSLDEAEMSSIPLVALNYNTRHRLSLYLNPDAVVASGWTTLAEEMDYTYLEIRNLERFQNPTLALLEDWEKRCSQATVGRLLELLRKIDRHDILTDIAPLIESDCKKYLRRKQSLPPPLQDDTVGSSGGTDTSGLCSKGFLVLCN
;
A
#
# COMPACT_ATOMS: atom_id res chain seq x y z
N MET A 1 -32.87 -13.66 -2.07
CA MET A 1 -31.60 -13.59 -2.82
C MET A 1 -30.74 -12.55 -2.13
N ALA A 2 -29.67 -12.96 -1.44
CA ALA A 2 -28.74 -12.01 -0.85
C ALA A 2 -27.92 -11.40 -1.99
N CYS A 3 -28.17 -10.14 -2.31
CA CYS A 3 -27.30 -9.36 -3.18
C CYS A 3 -25.93 -9.32 -2.49
N GLY A 4 -25.00 -10.16 -2.95
CA GLY A 4 -23.61 -10.02 -2.56
C GLY A 4 -23.16 -8.70 -3.16
N SER A 5 -23.02 -7.67 -2.34
CA SER A 5 -22.45 -6.41 -2.80
C SER A 5 -21.06 -6.71 -3.37
N SER A 6 -20.93 -6.48 -4.68
CA SER A 6 -19.64 -6.22 -5.30
C SER A 6 -19.06 -5.00 -4.58
N LEU A 7 -17.76 -5.02 -4.30
CA LEU A 7 -17.11 -3.83 -3.76
C LEU A 7 -17.06 -2.77 -4.86
N ASP A 8 -17.37 -1.53 -4.53
CA ASP A 8 -17.27 -0.43 -5.49
C ASP A 8 -15.79 -0.03 -5.67
N GLU A 9 -15.43 0.52 -6.83
CA GLU A 9 -14.05 0.98 -7.13
C GLU A 9 -13.54 1.96 -6.05
N ALA A 10 -14.43 2.81 -5.53
CA ALA A 10 -14.11 3.78 -4.47
C ALA A 10 -13.68 3.09 -3.16
N GLU A 11 -14.30 1.95 -2.81
CA GLU A 11 -13.90 1.17 -1.63
C GLU A 11 -12.50 0.58 -1.84
N MET A 12 -12.25 0.00 -3.02
CA MET A 12 -10.95 -0.59 -3.35
C MET A 12 -9.80 0.42 -3.32
N SER A 13 -10.05 1.67 -3.73
CA SER A 13 -9.06 2.75 -3.66
C SER A 13 -8.68 3.17 -2.24
N SER A 14 -9.48 2.82 -1.23
CA SER A 14 -9.16 3.08 0.19
C SER A 14 -8.41 1.92 0.86
N ILE A 15 -8.38 0.74 0.24
CA ILE A 15 -7.82 -0.48 0.83
C ILE A 15 -6.32 -0.57 0.49
N PRO A 16 -5.43 -0.68 1.50
CA PRO A 16 -3.99 -0.81 1.26
C PRO A 16 -3.64 -2.15 0.60
N LEU A 17 -2.55 -2.17 -0.16
CA LEU A 17 -2.09 -3.36 -0.90
C LEU A 17 -1.80 -4.58 -0.01
N VAL A 18 -1.48 -4.36 1.28
CA VAL A 18 -1.34 -5.41 2.30
C VAL A 18 -2.59 -6.29 2.46
N ALA A 19 -3.75 -5.81 2.01
CA ALA A 19 -4.98 -6.60 2.02
C ALA A 19 -4.92 -7.82 1.09
N LEU A 20 -4.16 -7.73 -0.01
CA LEU A 20 -4.00 -8.82 -0.98
C LEU A 20 -3.11 -9.92 -0.40
N ASN A 21 -3.64 -11.14 -0.33
CA ASN A 21 -2.92 -12.26 0.23
C ASN A 21 -1.85 -12.82 -0.73
N TYR A 22 -1.03 -13.76 -0.25
CA TYR A 22 0.00 -14.41 -1.05
C TYR A 22 -0.53 -15.08 -2.32
N ASN A 23 -1.66 -15.81 -2.27
CA ASN A 23 -2.23 -16.48 -3.43
C ASN A 23 -2.63 -15.47 -4.53
N THR A 24 -3.19 -14.32 -4.16
CA THR A 24 -3.54 -13.26 -5.11
C THR A 24 -2.29 -12.63 -5.73
N ARG A 25 -1.28 -12.30 -4.92
CA ARG A 25 0.03 -11.78 -5.40
C ARG A 25 0.77 -12.79 -6.28
N HIS A 26 0.71 -14.07 -5.91
CA HIS A 26 1.31 -15.16 -6.68
C HIS A 26 0.62 -15.33 -8.03
N ARG A 27 -0.73 -15.29 -8.08
CA ARG A 27 -1.45 -15.33 -9.36
C ARG A 27 -1.10 -14.14 -10.24
N LEU A 28 -1.05 -12.91 -9.71
CA LEU A 28 -0.56 -11.74 -10.46
C LEU A 28 0.81 -12.00 -11.09
N SER A 29 1.72 -12.62 -10.32
CA SER A 29 3.06 -12.98 -10.79
C SER A 29 3.02 -13.94 -11.98
N LEU A 30 2.10 -14.90 -12.02
CA LEU A 30 1.95 -15.85 -13.13
C LEU A 30 1.54 -15.17 -14.45
N TYR A 31 0.80 -14.06 -14.39
CA TYR A 31 0.38 -13.32 -15.58
C TYR A 31 1.41 -12.27 -16.05
N LEU A 32 2.20 -11.71 -15.12
CA LEU A 32 3.07 -10.56 -15.38
C LEU A 32 4.55 -10.92 -15.52
N ASN A 33 5.01 -12.02 -14.91
CA ASN A 33 6.41 -12.44 -15.00
C ASN A 33 6.82 -13.04 -16.35
N PRO A 34 5.97 -13.80 -17.08
CA PRO A 34 6.38 -14.35 -18.36
C PRO A 34 6.71 -13.24 -19.36
N ASP A 35 7.84 -13.39 -20.07
CA ASP A 35 8.19 -12.50 -21.17
C ASP A 35 7.22 -12.70 -22.33
N ALA A 36 6.26 -11.79 -22.45
CA ALA A 36 5.32 -11.75 -23.55
C ALA A 36 5.78 -10.71 -24.58
N VAL A 37 5.80 -11.09 -25.86
CA VAL A 37 6.20 -10.18 -26.95
C VAL A 37 5.15 -9.09 -27.20
N VAL A 38 3.88 -9.39 -26.89
CA VAL A 38 2.73 -8.54 -27.25
C VAL A 38 2.01 -7.98 -26.03
N ALA A 39 2.13 -8.62 -24.86
CA ALA A 39 1.42 -8.21 -23.65
C ALA A 39 2.38 -7.51 -22.69
N SER A 40 1.92 -6.41 -22.10
CA SER A 40 2.66 -5.69 -21.06
C SER A 40 2.96 -6.59 -19.87
N GLY A 41 4.23 -6.63 -19.46
CA GLY A 41 4.71 -7.41 -18.32
C GLY A 41 4.86 -6.59 -17.04
N TRP A 42 5.52 -7.19 -16.06
CA TRP A 42 5.83 -6.54 -14.78
C TRP A 42 6.75 -5.32 -14.91
N THR A 43 7.60 -5.26 -15.95
CA THR A 43 8.50 -4.12 -16.23
C THR A 43 7.71 -2.88 -16.60
N THR A 44 6.75 -2.99 -17.51
CA THR A 44 5.83 -1.89 -17.87
C THR A 44 5.01 -1.45 -16.66
N LEU A 45 4.56 -2.41 -15.83
CA LEU A 45 3.88 -2.08 -14.58
C LEU A 45 4.78 -1.26 -13.63
N ALA A 46 6.07 -1.64 -13.52
CA ALA A 46 7.03 -0.93 -12.68
C ALA A 46 7.31 0.49 -13.20
N GLU A 47 7.42 0.68 -14.51
CA GLU A 47 7.56 2.01 -15.13
C GLU A 47 6.35 2.89 -14.81
N GLU A 48 5.14 2.35 -14.88
CA GLU A 48 3.90 3.04 -14.50
C GLU A 48 3.77 3.33 -12.99
N MET A 49 4.56 2.63 -12.17
CA MET A 49 4.75 2.90 -10.74
C MET A 49 5.91 3.86 -10.45
N ASP A 50 6.46 4.52 -11.48
CA ASP A 50 7.59 5.46 -11.41
C ASP A 50 8.92 4.82 -10.94
N TYR A 51 9.12 3.53 -11.21
CA TYR A 51 10.43 2.90 -11.02
C TYR A 51 11.38 3.26 -12.15
N THR A 52 12.61 3.62 -11.79
CA THR A 52 13.68 3.91 -12.72
C THR A 52 14.22 2.61 -13.35
N TYR A 53 14.86 2.75 -14.51
CA TYR A 53 15.49 1.63 -15.22
C TYR A 53 16.41 0.80 -14.31
N LEU A 54 17.28 1.43 -13.51
CA LEU A 54 18.20 0.70 -12.63
C LEU A 54 17.47 -0.07 -11.52
N GLU A 55 16.37 0.46 -11.00
CA GLU A 55 15.55 -0.25 -10.02
C GLU A 55 14.86 -1.47 -10.65
N ILE A 56 14.34 -1.33 -11.87
CA ILE A 56 13.74 -2.44 -12.63
C ILE A 56 14.79 -3.51 -12.91
N ARG A 57 15.98 -3.14 -13.43
CA ARG A 57 17.10 -4.06 -13.64
C ARG A 57 17.54 -4.77 -12.36
N ASN A 58 17.48 -4.05 -11.23
CA ASN A 58 17.80 -4.61 -9.94
C ASN A 58 16.73 -5.61 -9.44
N LEU A 59 15.46 -5.43 -9.82
CA LEU A 59 14.37 -6.37 -9.51
C LEU A 59 14.43 -7.66 -10.34
N GLU A 60 14.99 -7.63 -11.56
CA GLU A 60 15.16 -8.82 -12.42
C GLU A 60 15.95 -9.96 -11.77
N ARG A 61 16.80 -9.66 -10.77
CA ARG A 61 17.58 -10.67 -10.06
C ARG A 61 16.72 -11.61 -9.20
N PHE A 62 15.50 -11.21 -8.88
CA PHE A 62 14.60 -11.98 -8.03
C PHE A 62 13.87 -13.05 -8.85
N GLN A 63 13.69 -14.23 -8.26
CA GLN A 63 12.95 -15.33 -8.91
C GLN A 63 11.50 -14.94 -9.25
N ASN A 64 10.90 -14.06 -8.44
CA ASN A 64 9.58 -13.51 -8.68
C ASN A 64 9.65 -11.97 -8.63
N PRO A 65 9.93 -11.31 -9.77
CA PRO A 65 10.09 -9.86 -9.80
C PRO A 65 8.77 -9.12 -9.55
N THR A 66 7.62 -9.63 -10.00
CA THR A 66 6.31 -9.03 -9.67
C THR A 66 6.06 -9.00 -8.17
N LEU A 67 6.32 -10.11 -7.47
CA LEU A 67 6.13 -10.14 -6.01
C LEU A 67 7.05 -9.15 -5.30
N ALA A 68 8.33 -9.12 -5.68
CA ALA A 68 9.31 -8.20 -5.12
C ALA A 68 8.92 -6.72 -5.38
N LEU A 69 8.43 -6.41 -6.59
CA LEU A 69 7.92 -5.09 -6.96
C LEU A 69 6.76 -4.66 -6.07
N LEU A 70 5.76 -5.53 -5.88
CA LEU A 70 4.58 -5.21 -5.06
C LEU A 70 4.96 -5.01 -3.58
N GLU A 71 5.88 -5.81 -3.05
CA GLU A 71 6.39 -5.66 -1.68
C GLU A 71 7.22 -4.39 -1.47
N ASP A 72 8.01 -3.98 -2.46
CA ASP A 72 8.77 -2.74 -2.42
C ASP A 72 7.85 -1.51 -2.55
N TRP A 73 6.88 -1.59 -3.47
CA TRP A 73 5.93 -0.51 -3.72
C TRP A 73 5.08 -0.19 -2.47
N GLU A 74 4.67 -1.23 -1.73
CA GLU A 74 3.96 -1.10 -0.46
C GLU A 74 4.78 -0.33 0.60
N LYS A 75 6.10 -0.50 0.61
CA LYS A 75 7.00 0.17 1.57
C LYS A 75 7.30 1.61 1.17
N ARG A 76 7.40 1.88 -0.12
CA ARG A 76 7.79 3.19 -0.67
C ARG A 76 6.62 4.18 -0.71
N CYS A 77 5.43 3.71 -1.05
CA CYS A 77 4.30 4.57 -1.37
C CYS A 77 3.15 4.37 -0.38
N SER A 78 2.84 5.41 0.41
CA SER A 78 1.67 5.40 1.30
C SER A 78 0.34 5.33 0.54
N GLN A 79 0.35 5.57 -0.77
CA GLN A 79 -0.80 5.46 -1.69
C GLN A 79 -0.83 4.13 -2.46
N ALA A 80 -0.04 3.13 -2.06
CA ALA A 80 -0.12 1.77 -2.61
C ALA A 80 -1.41 1.09 -2.16
N THR A 81 -2.50 1.37 -2.89
CA THR A 81 -3.84 0.81 -2.64
C THR A 81 -4.22 -0.22 -3.71
N VAL A 82 -5.21 -1.05 -3.38
CA VAL A 82 -5.74 -2.05 -4.31
C VAL A 82 -6.35 -1.36 -5.53
N GLY A 83 -7.13 -0.30 -5.33
CA GLY A 83 -7.70 0.48 -6.44
C GLY A 83 -6.61 1.05 -7.35
N ARG A 84 -5.53 1.59 -6.79
CA ARG A 84 -4.40 2.10 -7.60
C ARG A 84 -3.74 1.00 -8.41
N LEU A 85 -3.56 -0.20 -7.85
CA LEU A 85 -3.03 -1.34 -8.62
C LEU A 85 -3.95 -1.67 -9.81
N LEU A 86 -5.27 -1.71 -9.60
CA LEU A 86 -6.24 -2.02 -10.66
C LEU A 86 -6.23 -0.95 -11.77
N GLU A 87 -6.11 0.32 -11.40
CA GLU A 87 -5.94 1.43 -12.36
C GLU A 87 -4.69 1.24 -13.21
N LEU A 88 -3.56 0.89 -12.59
CA LEU A 88 -2.30 0.65 -13.31
C LEU A 88 -2.39 -0.56 -14.25
N LEU A 89 -3.02 -1.65 -13.81
CA LEU A 89 -3.27 -2.84 -14.65
C LEU A 89 -4.15 -2.51 -15.86
N ARG A 90 -5.15 -1.64 -15.68
CA ARG A 90 -5.99 -1.12 -16.77
C ARG A 90 -5.18 -0.25 -17.73
N LYS A 91 -4.27 0.58 -17.21
CA LYS A 91 -3.41 1.47 -17.99
C LYS A 91 -2.43 0.71 -18.88
N ILE A 92 -1.92 -0.45 -18.44
CA ILE A 92 -1.04 -1.31 -19.24
C ILE A 92 -1.81 -2.32 -20.13
N ASP A 93 -3.12 -2.11 -20.30
CA ASP A 93 -4.05 -2.92 -21.11
C ASP A 93 -4.19 -4.40 -20.70
N ARG A 94 -3.84 -4.76 -19.46
CA ARG A 94 -3.97 -6.13 -18.93
C ARG A 94 -5.35 -6.43 -18.35
N HIS A 95 -6.37 -6.32 -19.20
CA HIS A 95 -7.78 -6.57 -18.86
C HIS A 95 -8.08 -8.05 -18.56
N ASP A 96 -7.24 -8.96 -19.07
CA ASP A 96 -7.26 -10.40 -18.77
C ASP A 96 -7.08 -10.63 -17.26
N ILE A 97 -6.07 -9.99 -16.68
CA ILE A 97 -5.75 -10.10 -15.25
C ILE A 97 -6.90 -9.57 -14.39
N LEU A 98 -7.45 -8.41 -14.78
CA LEU A 98 -8.58 -7.80 -14.06
C LEU A 98 -9.77 -8.75 -14.00
N THR A 99 -10.07 -9.44 -15.10
CA THR A 99 -11.20 -10.38 -15.17
C THR A 99 -10.95 -11.64 -14.35
N ASP A 100 -9.76 -12.25 -14.49
CA ASP A 100 -9.46 -13.56 -13.90
C ASP A 100 -9.17 -13.48 -12.39
N ILE A 101 -8.60 -12.36 -11.92
CA ILE A 101 -8.15 -12.20 -10.53
C ILE A 101 -9.16 -11.41 -9.68
N ALA A 102 -10.10 -10.65 -10.29
CA ALA A 102 -11.17 -9.94 -9.59
C ALA A 102 -11.82 -10.70 -8.41
N PRO A 103 -12.30 -11.96 -8.56
CA PRO A 103 -12.97 -12.65 -7.45
C PRO A 103 -12.05 -12.89 -6.23
N LEU A 104 -10.74 -12.99 -6.45
CA LEU A 104 -9.77 -13.16 -5.37
C LEU A 104 -9.49 -11.85 -4.65
N ILE A 105 -9.34 -10.77 -5.43
CA ILE A 105 -9.13 -9.42 -4.91
C ILE A 105 -10.32 -9.03 -4.05
N GLU A 106 -11.55 -9.22 -4.56
CA GLU A 106 -12.76 -8.96 -3.78
C GLU A 106 -12.83 -9.76 -2.48
N SER A 107 -12.50 -11.06 -2.55
CA SER A 107 -12.47 -11.93 -1.37
C SER A 107 -11.49 -11.42 -0.32
N ASP A 108 -10.31 -11.01 -0.74
CA ASP A 108 -9.24 -10.51 0.12
C ASP A 108 -9.59 -9.17 0.74
N CYS A 109 -10.12 -8.24 -0.05
CA CYS A 109 -10.63 -6.95 0.41
C CYS A 109 -11.75 -7.13 1.46
N LYS A 110 -12.74 -7.99 1.19
CA LYS A 110 -13.82 -8.31 2.15
C LYS A 110 -13.26 -8.89 3.45
N LYS A 111 -12.29 -9.80 3.38
CA LYS A 111 -11.62 -10.37 4.57
C LYS A 111 -10.81 -9.32 5.33
N TYR A 112 -10.16 -8.39 4.65
CA TYR A 112 -9.41 -7.31 5.27
C TYR A 112 -10.33 -6.35 6.03
N LEU A 113 -11.42 -5.89 5.39
CA LEU A 113 -12.40 -4.99 6.02
C LEU A 113 -13.06 -5.62 7.24
N ARG A 114 -13.46 -6.91 7.17
CA ARG A 114 -14.00 -7.63 8.33
C ARG A 114 -13.01 -7.68 9.50
N ARG A 115 -11.74 -7.96 9.23
CA ARG A 115 -10.68 -7.98 10.26
C ARG A 115 -10.50 -6.61 10.89
N LYS A 116 -10.49 -5.54 10.09
CA LYS A 116 -10.39 -4.16 10.55
C LYS A 116 -11.54 -3.75 11.48
N GLN A 117 -12.76 -4.22 11.21
CA GLN A 117 -13.94 -3.96 12.05
C GLN A 117 -13.92 -4.75 13.38
N SER A 118 -13.28 -5.92 13.41
CA SER A 118 -13.19 -6.77 14.60
C SER A 118 -12.06 -6.41 15.58
N LEU A 119 -11.12 -5.56 15.16
CA LEU A 119 -10.03 -5.11 16.02
C LEU A 119 -10.55 -4.05 17.00
N PRO A 120 -10.31 -4.18 18.32
CA PRO A 120 -10.63 -3.12 19.26
C PRO A 120 -9.84 -1.84 18.89
N PRO A 121 -10.41 -0.64 19.09
CA PRO A 121 -9.69 0.61 18.85
C PRO A 121 -8.38 0.62 19.66
N PRO A 122 -7.32 1.27 19.15
CA PRO A 122 -6.04 1.33 19.88
C PRO A 122 -6.30 1.92 21.26
N LEU A 123 -6.01 1.13 22.30
CA LEU A 123 -6.00 1.57 23.69
C LEU A 123 -4.88 2.61 23.82
N GLN A 124 -5.25 3.89 23.81
CA GLN A 124 -4.35 4.98 24.12
C GLN A 124 -4.30 5.09 25.65
N ASP A 125 -3.22 4.62 26.28
CA ASP A 125 -3.05 4.75 27.73
C ASP A 125 -2.87 6.23 28.09
N ASP A 126 -3.83 6.80 28.83
CA ASP A 126 -3.88 8.21 29.26
C ASP A 126 -2.81 8.60 30.31
N THR A 127 -1.77 7.80 30.52
CA THR A 127 -0.79 8.07 31.58
C THR A 127 0.33 8.99 31.09
N VAL A 128 -0.02 10.19 30.60
CA VAL A 128 0.91 11.33 30.61
C VAL A 128 0.66 12.09 31.92
N GLY A 129 1.26 11.57 32.99
CA GLY A 129 1.32 12.25 34.28
C GLY A 129 2.19 13.49 34.16
N SER A 130 1.56 14.65 33.93
CA SER A 130 2.17 15.97 34.06
C SER A 130 2.66 16.16 35.50
N SER A 131 3.97 16.08 35.73
CA SER A 131 4.57 16.47 37.00
C SER A 131 4.72 17.99 37.04
N GLY A 132 3.69 18.65 37.57
CA GLY A 132 3.73 20.06 37.92
C GLY A 132 4.66 20.31 39.09
N GLY A 133 5.91 20.69 38.81
CA GLY A 133 6.79 21.35 39.77
C GLY A 133 6.30 22.78 39.99
N THR A 134 5.72 23.02 41.16
CA THR A 134 5.42 24.36 41.65
C THR A 134 6.70 24.95 42.19
N ASP A 135 7.20 26.02 41.59
CA ASP A 135 8.18 26.88 42.25
C ASP A 135 7.89 28.35 41.94
N THR A 136 8.06 29.12 43.01
CA THR A 136 7.58 30.44 43.29
C THR A 136 8.39 31.56 42.63
N SER A 137 7.70 32.66 42.31
CA SER A 137 8.17 34.05 42.33
C SER A 137 9.40 34.46 41.50
N GLY A 138 9.19 35.40 40.57
CA GLY A 138 10.01 36.62 40.54
C GLY A 138 10.81 36.94 39.27
N LEU A 139 10.57 38.16 38.78
CA LEU A 139 11.43 39.02 37.96
C LEU A 139 11.52 38.82 36.44
N CYS A 140 10.76 39.68 35.74
CA CYS A 140 11.24 40.73 34.84
C CYS A 140 12.46 40.50 33.91
N SER A 141 12.20 40.82 32.64
CA SER A 141 13.05 41.57 31.68
C SER A 141 13.86 40.80 30.64
N LYS A 142 13.44 41.04 29.38
CA LYS A 142 14.23 41.26 28.15
C LYS A 142 15.61 40.60 28.05
N GLY A 143 15.78 39.75 27.04
CA GLY A 143 17.11 39.31 26.60
C GLY A 143 17.09 38.56 25.27
N PHE A 144 17.37 39.29 24.19
CA PHE A 144 17.73 38.82 22.86
C PHE A 144 19.15 38.22 22.87
N LEU A 145 19.37 37.07 22.19
CA LEU A 145 20.63 36.54 21.58
C LEU A 145 20.41 35.02 21.37
N VAL A 146 20.32 34.46 20.16
CA VAL A 146 21.31 34.29 19.08
C VAL A 146 22.52 33.41 19.47
N LEU A 147 22.61 32.28 18.73
CA LEU A 147 23.78 31.49 18.28
C LEU A 147 24.29 30.23 19.02
N CYS A 148 24.60 29.26 18.13
CA CYS A 148 25.52 28.11 18.16
C CYS A 148 25.08 26.81 18.84
N ASN A 149 24.91 25.74 18.05
CA ASN A 149 26.05 24.99 17.48
C ASN A 149 25.69 24.39 16.12
#